data_AF-A0A519GPR2-F1
#
_entry.id   AF-A0A519GPR2-F1
#
_cell.length_a   1.000
_cell.length_b   1.000
_cell.length_c   1.000
_cell.angle_alpha   90.00
_cell.angle_beta   90.00
_cell.angle_gamma   90.00
#
_symmetry.space_group_name_H-M   'P 1'
#
loop_
_entity.id
_entity.type
_entity.pdbx_description
1 polymer ?
#
loop_
_entity_poly.entity_id
_entity_poly.type
_entity_poly.pdbx_seq_one_letter_code
_entity_poly.pdbx_strand_id
1 'polypeptide(L)'
;GKQFTTPLLYLLDGPNVVIVASQGGLPKNPQWYANLMATPDTKVQIKGEVRAVRAHTADATERAALWPRLVGIYADFENYQAWTDREIPVVVLTPR
;
A
#
# COMPACT_ATOMS: atom_id res chain seq x y z
N GLY A 1 4.26 3.72 -21.42
CA GLY A 1 4.67 2.68 -20.47
C GLY A 1 3.81 1.43 -20.65
N LYS A 2 4.19 0.30 -20.03
CA LYS A 2 3.40 -0.94 -19.98
C LYS A 2 2.47 -0.93 -18.75
N GLN A 3 1.23 -1.40 -18.89
CA GLN A 3 0.30 -1.53 -17.77
C GLN A 3 0.56 -2.83 -16.99
N PHE A 4 0.54 -2.71 -15.66
CA PHE A 4 0.67 -3.84 -14.72
C PHE A 4 -0.51 -3.84 -13.76
N THR A 5 -0.98 -5.03 -13.38
CA THR A 5 -2.02 -5.23 -12.37
C THR A 5 -1.44 -6.11 -11.26
N THR A 6 -1.58 -5.68 -10.01
CA THR A 6 -1.08 -6.43 -8.85
C THR A 6 -2.21 -6.61 -7.82
N PRO A 7 -2.58 -7.85 -7.47
CA PRO A 7 -3.52 -8.09 -6.38
C PRO A 7 -2.84 -7.83 -5.03
N LEU A 8 -3.54 -7.12 -4.13
CA LEU A 8 -3.02 -6.72 -2.82
C LEU A 8 -4.10 -6.84 -1.75
N LEU A 9 -3.68 -7.04 -0.51
CA LEU A 9 -4.51 -6.75 0.66
C LEU A 9 -4.68 -5.23 0.79
N TYR A 10 -5.83 -4.80 1.30
CA TYR A 10 -6.14 -3.40 1.48
C TYR A 10 -6.93 -3.15 2.77
N LEU A 11 -6.82 -1.93 3.28
CA LEU A 11 -7.65 -1.35 4.32
C LEU A 11 -8.50 -0.22 3.71
N LEU A 12 -9.77 -0.12 4.09
CA LEU A 12 -10.58 1.07 3.83
C LEU A 12 -10.42 2.05 4.98
N ASP A 13 -10.11 3.30 4.64
CA ASP A 13 -9.98 4.40 5.58
C ASP A 13 -10.81 5.59 5.13
N GLY A 14 -12.10 5.59 5.52
CA GLY A 14 -13.09 6.50 4.97
C GLY A 14 -13.17 6.38 3.43
N PRO A 15 -12.93 7.46 2.67
CA PRO A 15 -12.90 7.41 1.21
C PRO A 15 -11.61 6.81 0.64
N ASN A 16 -10.57 6.67 1.45
CA ASN A 16 -9.24 6.25 1.02
C ASN A 16 -9.10 4.72 1.03
N VAL A 17 -8.22 4.22 0.17
CA VAL A 17 -7.77 2.82 0.18
C VAL A 17 -6.31 2.78 0.58
N VAL A 18 -5.95 1.95 1.55
CA VAL A 18 -4.58 1.84 2.06
C VAL A 18 -4.03 0.46 1.69
N ILE A 19 -2.84 0.43 1.12
CA ILE A 19 -2.13 -0.79 0.69
C ILE A 19 -0.71 -0.83 1.27
N VAL A 20 -0.09 -2.01 1.31
CA VAL A 20 1.22 -2.22 1.95
C VAL A 20 2.22 -2.78 0.95
N ALA A 21 3.37 -2.11 0.81
CA ALA A 21 4.49 -2.53 -0.03
C ALA A 21 5.40 -3.56 0.68
N SER A 22 4.79 -4.62 1.21
CA SER A 22 5.48 -5.58 2.09
C SER A 22 6.43 -6.50 1.35
N GLN A 23 6.05 -6.99 0.16
CA GLN A 23 6.78 -8.02 -0.59
C GLN A 23 7.23 -9.19 0.29
N GLY A 24 6.40 -9.61 1.25
CA GLY A 24 6.71 -10.71 2.18
C GLY A 24 7.93 -10.46 3.06
N GLY A 25 8.28 -9.20 3.35
CA GLY A 25 9.46 -8.86 4.15
C GLY A 25 10.79 -8.96 3.40
N LEU A 26 10.76 -9.13 2.06
CA LEU A 26 12.00 -9.12 1.27
C LEU A 26 12.72 -7.75 1.38
N PRO A 27 14.06 -7.71 1.24
CA PRO A 27 14.87 -6.52 1.47
C PRO A 27 14.64 -5.38 0.45
N LYS A 28 13.90 -5.65 -0.63
CA LYS A 28 13.57 -4.65 -1.65
C LYS A 28 12.07 -4.36 -1.64
N ASN A 29 11.72 -3.14 -2.03
CA ASN A 29 10.33 -2.78 -2.30
C ASN A 29 9.84 -3.47 -3.58
N PRO A 30 8.54 -3.81 -3.66
CA PRO A 30 7.97 -4.40 -4.85
C PRO A 30 7.97 -3.40 -6.00
N GLN A 31 8.11 -3.90 -7.23
CA GLN A 31 8.19 -3.06 -8.43
C GLN A 31 7.04 -2.05 -8.54
N TRP A 32 5.81 -2.44 -8.18
CA TRP A 32 4.65 -1.56 -8.25
C TRP A 32 4.78 -0.32 -7.37
N TYR A 33 5.51 -0.41 -6.25
CA TYR A 33 5.73 0.74 -5.36
C TYR A 33 6.55 1.82 -6.06
N ALA A 34 7.65 1.43 -6.72
CA ALA A 34 8.46 2.35 -7.52
C ALA A 34 7.66 2.98 -8.67
N ASN A 35 6.78 2.21 -9.31
CA ASN A 35 5.90 2.73 -10.36
C ASN A 35 4.94 3.82 -9.81
N LEU A 36 4.34 3.61 -8.64
CA LEU A 36 3.45 4.61 -8.02
C LEU A 36 4.20 5.86 -7.58
N MET A 37 5.44 5.74 -7.10
CA MET A 37 6.24 6.92 -6.74
C MET A 37 6.64 7.75 -7.97
N ALA A 38 6.85 7.11 -9.12
CA ALA A 38 7.13 7.79 -10.37
C ALA A 38 5.87 8.36 -11.05
N THR A 39 4.71 7.70 -10.90
CA THR A 39 3.43 8.13 -11.48
C THR A 39 2.30 7.80 -10.51
N PRO A 40 1.90 8.75 -9.65
CA PRO A 40 1.00 8.47 -8.53
C PRO A 40 -0.47 8.34 -8.92
N ASP A 41 -0.87 8.87 -10.09
CA ASP A 41 -2.25 8.74 -10.55
C ASP A 41 -2.47 7.36 -11.16
N THR A 42 -3.39 6.59 -10.57
CA THR A 42 -3.64 5.20 -10.95
C THR A 42 -5.13 4.84 -10.78
N LYS A 43 -5.46 3.56 -11.00
CA LYS A 43 -6.79 3.00 -10.74
C LYS A 43 -6.68 1.87 -9.73
N VAL A 44 -7.67 1.77 -8.85
CA VAL A 44 -7.87 0.60 -8.00
C VAL A 44 -9.20 -0.04 -8.35
N GLN A 45 -9.24 -1.36 -8.38
CA GLN A 45 -10.47 -2.13 -8.54
C GLN A 45 -10.77 -2.86 -7.24
N ILE A 46 -11.96 -2.61 -6.68
CA ILE A 46 -12.46 -3.32 -5.50
C ILE A 46 -13.80 -3.95 -5.90
N LYS A 47 -13.85 -5.29 -5.90
CA LYS A 47 -14.97 -6.06 -6.45
C LYS A 47 -15.25 -5.62 -7.91
N GLY A 48 -16.46 -5.14 -8.21
CA GLY A 48 -16.86 -4.65 -9.53
C GLY A 48 -16.60 -3.16 -9.76
N GLU A 49 -16.12 -2.43 -8.77
CA GLU A 49 -15.95 -0.97 -8.86
C GLU A 49 -14.51 -0.59 -9.17
N VAL A 50 -14.32 0.29 -10.15
CA VAL A 50 -13.01 0.86 -10.52
C VAL A 50 -12.98 2.34 -10.17
N ARG A 51 -12.02 2.74 -9.33
CA ARG A 51 -11.86 4.12 -8.85
C ARG A 51 -10.57 4.72 -9.39
N ALA A 52 -10.62 5.96 -9.87
CA ALA A 52 -9.42 6.76 -10.10
C ALA A 52 -8.90 7.27 -8.76
N VAL A 53 -7.61 7.11 -8.51
CA VAL A 53 -6.98 7.45 -7.23
C VAL A 53 -5.61 8.09 -7.45
N ARG A 54 -5.13 8.80 -6.43
CA ARG A 54 -3.76 9.31 -6.35
C ARG A 54 -3.06 8.65 -5.17
N ALA A 55 -1.88 8.09 -5.43
CA ALA A 55 -1.07 7.43 -4.43
C ALA A 55 -0.08 8.40 -3.75
N HIS A 56 0.07 8.27 -2.43
CA HIS A 56 1.21 8.79 -1.69
C HIS A 56 1.72 7.76 -0.68
N THR A 57 3.01 7.80 -0.38
CA THR A 57 3.54 7.04 0.77
C THR A 57 3.10 7.74 2.03
N ALA A 58 2.50 6.99 2.96
CA ALA A 58 2.12 7.49 4.26
C ALA A 58 3.33 8.09 4.98
N ASP A 59 3.19 9.27 5.56
CA ASP A 59 4.21 9.81 6.44
C ASP A 59 4.27 9.03 7.78
N ALA A 60 5.19 9.41 8.67
CA ALA A 60 5.36 8.73 9.95
C ALA A 60 4.10 8.78 10.83
N THR A 61 3.32 9.87 10.77
CA THR A 61 2.10 10.05 11.56
C THR A 61 0.96 9.20 11.00
N GLU A 62 0.76 9.27 9.69
CA GLU A 62 -0.22 8.45 8.97
C GLU A 62 0.09 6.96 9.18
N ARG A 63 1.36 6.55 9.01
CA ARG A 63 1.78 5.17 9.21
C ARG A 63 1.55 4.70 10.64
N ALA A 64 1.89 5.51 11.64
CA ALA A 64 1.65 5.17 13.05
C ALA A 64 0.16 4.92 13.34
N ALA A 65 -0.74 5.68 12.73
CA ALA A 65 -2.18 5.49 12.87
C ALA A 65 -2.73 4.28 12.08
N LEU A 66 -2.18 4.02 10.89
CA LEU A 66 -2.67 2.98 9.98
C LEU A 66 -2.10 1.60 10.28
N TRP A 67 -0.85 1.51 10.72
CA TRP A 67 -0.14 0.23 10.90
C TRP A 67 -0.85 -0.75 11.85
N PRO A 68 -1.33 -0.34 13.04
CA PRO A 68 -2.04 -1.26 13.93
C PRO A 68 -3.32 -1.84 13.29
N ARG A 69 -4.02 -1.04 12.47
CA ARG A 69 -5.23 -1.48 11.76
C ARG A 69 -4.90 -2.45 10.63
N LEU A 70 -3.80 -2.22 9.92
CA LEU A 70 -3.29 -3.13 8.88
C LEU A 70 -2.88 -4.48 9.49
N VAL A 71 -2.16 -4.48 10.61
CA VAL A 71 -1.83 -5.70 11.37
C VAL A 71 -3.09 -6.41 11.86
N GLY A 72 -4.12 -5.67 12.27
CA GLY A 72 -5.43 -6.23 12.61
C GLY A 72 -6.15 -6.94 11.46
N ILE A 73 -5.86 -6.58 10.21
CA ILE A 73 -6.37 -7.29 9.01
C ILE A 73 -5.49 -8.50 8.69
N TYR A 74 -4.17 -8.34 8.78
CA TYR A 74 -3.22 -9.39 8.46
C TYR A 74 -1.99 -9.31 9.36
N ALA A 75 -1.97 -10.19 10.37
CA ALA A 75 -0.97 -10.18 11.44
C ALA A 75 0.48 -10.32 10.93
N ASP A 76 0.68 -11.03 9.82
CA ASP A 76 2.02 -11.25 9.25
C ASP A 76 2.72 -9.97 8.76
N PHE A 77 2.02 -8.83 8.64
CA PHE A 77 2.70 -7.57 8.36
C PHE A 77 3.74 -7.22 9.43
N GLU A 78 3.48 -7.56 10.69
CA GLU A 78 4.43 -7.34 11.78
C GLU A 78 5.66 -8.26 11.64
N ASN A 79 5.44 -9.54 11.32
CA ASN A 79 6.51 -10.49 11.01
C ASN A 79 7.38 -9.99 9.84
N TYR A 80 6.75 -9.52 8.77
CA TYR A 80 7.46 -9.00 7.60
C TYR A 80 8.31 -7.78 7.91
N GLN A 81 7.81 -6.86 8.75
CA GLN A 81 8.56 -5.70 9.19
C GLN A 81 9.76 -6.10 10.05
N ALA A 82 9.65 -7.15 10.87
CA ALA A 82 10.75 -7.66 11.69
C ALA A 82 11.83 -8.38 10.87
N TRP A 83 11.52 -8.88 9.68
CA TRP A 83 12.48 -9.59 8.82
C TRP A 83 13.34 -8.67 7.94
N THR A 84 13.14 -7.35 8.01
CA THR A 84 13.79 -6.40 7.10
C THR A 84 14.15 -5.09 7.80
N ASP A 85 15.28 -4.50 7.41
CA ASP A 85 15.76 -3.24 7.98
C ASP A 85 15.05 -2.00 7.38
N ARG A 86 14.35 -2.16 6.25
CA ARG A 86 13.58 -1.07 5.65
C ARG A 86 12.26 -0.89 6.40
N GLU A 87 11.83 0.36 6.56
CA GLU A 87 10.43 0.59 6.90
C GLU A 87 9.55 0.14 5.71
N ILE A 88 8.65 -0.81 5.95
CA ILE A 88 7.74 -1.28 4.92
C ILE A 88 6.78 -0.14 4.57
N PRO A 89 6.77 0.35 3.31
CA PRO A 89 5.92 1.47 2.94
C PRO A 89 4.43 1.13 3.06
N VAL A 90 3.71 1.99 3.75
CA VAL A 90 2.25 2.08 3.68
C VAL A 90 1.92 3.12 2.62
N VAL A 91 1.01 2.80 1.71
CA VAL A 91 0.61 3.70 0.61
C VAL A 91 -0.88 3.99 0.75
N VAL A 92 -1.21 5.27 0.78
CA VAL A 92 -2.57 5.77 0.82
C VAL A 92 -2.99 6.13 -0.61
N LEU A 93 -4.16 5.66 -1.00
CA LEU A 93 -4.79 5.95 -2.29
C LEU A 93 -6.02 6.82 -2.03
N THR A 94 -5.92 8.11 -2.34
CA THR A 94 -7.01 9.07 -2.19
C THR A 94 -7.84 9.14 -3.47
N PRO A 95 -9.18 9.26 -3.40
CA PRO A 95 -9.99 9.46 -4.60
C PRO A 95 -9.57 10.71 -5.38
N ARG A 96 -9.71 10.64 -6.71
CA ARG A 96 -9.52 11.77 -7.62
C ARG A 96 -10.83 12.26 -8.20
#